data_AF-A0A964K9A7-F1
#
_entry.id   AF-A0A964K9A7-F1
#
_cell.length_a   1.000
_cell.length_b   1.000
_cell.length_c   1.000
_cell.angle_alpha   90.00
_cell.angle_beta   90.00
_cell.angle_gamma   90.00
#
_symmetry.space_group_name_H-M   'P 1'
#
loop_
_entity.id
_entity.type
_entity.pdbx_description
1 polymer ?
#
loop_
_entity_poly.entity_id
_entity_poly.type
_entity_poly.pdbx_seq_one_letter_code
_entity_poly.pdbx_strand_id
1 'polypeptide(L)' 'MIPRGNAADVNAAVEAAYTAFHSGPWSALNSTQRGALLFRLADLITENADALATIEVRDNGKL' A
#
# COMPACT_ATOMS: atom_id res chain seq x y z
N MET A 1 13.45 -14.70 -0.22
CA MET A 1 12.59 -15.48 0.70
C MET A 1 11.42 -14.59 1.08
N ILE A 2 10.18 -15.05 0.86
CA ILE A 2 8.97 -14.29 1.21
C ILE A 2 8.57 -14.65 2.65
N PRO A 3 8.38 -13.67 3.57
CA PRO A 3 7.91 -13.94 4.92
C PRO A 3 6.56 -14.68 4.92
N ARG A 4 6.41 -15.64 5.82
CA ARG A 4 5.13 -16.34 6.05
C ARG A 4 4.44 -15.70 7.24
N GLY A 5 3.50 -14.80 6.95
CA GLY A 5 2.72 -14.13 7.98
C GLY A 5 1.94 -15.13 8.84
N ASN A 6 1.76 -14.79 10.12
CA ASN A 6 0.99 -15.57 11.09
C ASN A 6 -0.14 -14.72 11.69
N ALA A 7 -0.89 -15.30 12.64
CA ALA A 7 -2.03 -14.64 13.27
C ALA A 7 -1.66 -13.33 14.00
N ALA A 8 -0.48 -13.24 14.60
CA ALA A 8 -0.03 -12.02 15.26
C ALA A 8 0.28 -10.91 14.25
N ASP A 9 0.84 -11.23 13.08
CA ASP A 9 1.08 -10.25 12.02
C ASP A 9 -0.24 -9.68 11.47
N VAL A 10 -1.25 -10.54 11.32
CA VAL A 10 -2.60 -10.13 10.93
C VAL A 10 -3.21 -9.20 11.97
N ASN A 11 -3.15 -9.58 13.25
CA ASN A 11 -3.68 -8.73 14.33
C ASN A 11 -2.99 -7.37 14.39
N ALA A 12 -1.66 -7.34 14.22
CA ALA A 12 -0.91 -6.08 14.16
C ALA A 12 -1.34 -5.20 12.98
N ALA A 13 -1.57 -5.78 11.80
CA ALA A 13 -2.08 -5.05 10.64
C ALA A 13 -3.50 -4.49 10.86
N VAL A 14 -4.38 -5.27 11.50
CA VAL A 14 -5.75 -4.83 11.83
C VAL A 14 -5.73 -3.67 12.82
N GLU A 15 -4.97 -3.76 13.90
CA GLU A 15 -4.85 -2.68 14.89
C GLU A 15 -4.26 -1.40 14.29
N ALA A 16 -3.25 -1.54 13.42
CA ALA A 16 -2.70 -0.39 12.69
C ALA A 16 -3.75 0.27 11.79
N ALA A 17 -4.53 -0.52 11.04
CA ALA A 17 -5.60 -0.01 10.18
C ALA A 17 -6.72 0.65 11.01
N TYR A 18 -7.13 0.04 12.11
CA TYR A 18 -8.13 0.57 13.03
C TYR A 18 -7.71 1.93 13.59
N THR A 19 -6.45 2.03 14.03
CA THR A 19 -5.88 3.28 14.56
C THR A 19 -5.83 4.36 13.48
N ALA A 20 -5.31 4.03 12.28
CA ALA A 20 -5.27 4.98 11.17
C ALA A 20 -6.66 5.52 10.80
N PHE A 21 -7.69 4.67 10.86
CA PHE A 21 -9.06 5.04 10.53
C PHE A 21 -9.71 5.94 11.60
N HIS A 22 -9.54 5.64 12.89
CA HIS A 22 -10.26 6.32 13.96
C HIS A 22 -9.51 7.52 14.54
N SER A 23 -8.19 7.44 14.69
CA SER A 23 -7.41 8.41 15.47
C SER A 23 -6.06 8.81 14.85
N GLY A 24 -5.67 8.18 13.74
CA GLY A 24 -4.42 8.47 13.05
C GLY A 24 -4.50 9.64 12.06
N PRO A 25 -3.37 10.01 11.43
CA PRO A 25 -3.31 11.16 10.52
C PRO A 25 -4.36 11.13 9.41
N TRP A 26 -4.68 9.93 8.90
CA TRP A 26 -5.68 9.74 7.85
C TRP A 26 -7.08 10.25 8.26
N SER A 27 -7.50 10.04 9.52
CA SER A 27 -8.80 10.49 10.01
C SER A 27 -8.91 12.02 10.07
N ALA A 28 -7.79 12.72 10.27
CA ALA A 28 -7.71 14.18 10.32
C ALA A 28 -7.63 14.86 8.93
N LEU A 29 -7.35 14.11 7.86
CA LEU A 29 -7.26 14.67 6.50
C LEU A 29 -8.65 14.91 5.90
N ASN A 30 -8.82 16.06 5.24
CA ASN A 30 -9.98 16.32 4.39
C ASN A 30 -9.90 15.57 3.04
N SER A 31 -10.99 15.59 2.28
CA SER A 31 -11.11 14.89 0.99
C SER A 31 -10.03 15.31 -0.02
N THR A 32 -9.73 16.61 -0.13
CA THR A 32 -8.71 17.13 -1.04
C THR A 32 -7.31 16.64 -0.67
N GLN A 33 -6.96 16.65 0.61
CA GLN A 33 -5.66 16.17 1.08
C GLN A 33 -5.49 14.67 0.83
N ARG A 34 -6.55 13.87 1.06
CA ARG A 34 -6.54 12.44 0.73
C ARG A 34 -6.37 12.22 -0.79
N GLY A 35 -7.08 13.03 -1.60
CA GLY A 35 -6.94 13.01 -3.05
C GLY A 35 -5.50 13.29 -3.51
N ALA A 36 -4.84 14.29 -2.91
CA ALA A 36 -3.45 14.63 -3.23
C ALA A 36 -2.48 13.47 -2.95
N LEU A 37 -2.68 12.73 -1.85
CA LEU A 37 -1.89 11.53 -1.55
C LEU A 37 -2.11 10.41 -2.58
N LEU A 38 -3.35 10.21 -3.02
CA LEU A 38 -3.66 9.20 -4.05
C LEU A 38 -3.07 9.58 -5.41
N PHE A 39 -3.11 10.85 -5.80
CA PHE A 39 -2.44 11.31 -7.02
C PHE A 39 -0.92 11.13 -6.95
N ARG A 40 -0.31 11.47 -5.80
CA ARG A 40 1.12 11.24 -5.61
C ARG A 40 1.49 9.76 -5.69
N LEU A 41 0.65 8.87 -5.17
CA LEU A 41 0.84 7.42 -5.33
C LEU A 41 0.78 7.00 -6.81
N ALA A 42 -0.16 7.53 -7.59
CA ALA A 42 -0.27 7.25 -9.02
C ALA A 42 0.97 7.73 -9.79
N ASP A 43 1.51 8.91 -9.47
CA ASP A 43 2.75 9.42 -10.06
C ASP A 43 3.92 8.46 -9.78
N LEU A 44 4.05 8.00 -8.54
CA LEU A 44 5.12 7.08 -8.13
C LEU A 44 4.98 5.71 -8.81
N ILE A 45 3.77 5.20 -8.99
CA ILE A 45 3.52 3.96 -9.75
C ILE A 45 3.96 4.16 -11.21
N THR A 46 3.61 5.29 -11.82
CA THR A 46 3.97 5.60 -13.20
C THR A 46 5.48 5.73 -13.37
N GLU A 47 6.16 6.40 -12.46
CA GLU A 47 7.62 6.53 -12.42
C GLU A 47 8.33 5.17 -12.34
N ASN A 48 7.71 4.19 -11.67
CA ASN A 48 8.30 2.86 -11.42
C ASN A 48 7.69 1.76 -12.30
N ALA A 49 6.93 2.11 -13.33
CA ALA A 49 6.12 1.16 -14.10
C ALA A 49 6.94 0.00 -14.71
N ASP A 50 8.12 0.29 -15.27
CA ASP A 50 8.98 -0.75 -15.88
C ASP A 50 9.53 -1.75 -14.86
N ALA A 51 9.90 -1.27 -13.67
CA ALA A 51 10.37 -2.10 -12.58
C ALA A 51 9.25 -2.99 -12.04
N LEU A 52 8.05 -2.41 -11.83
CA LEU A 52 6.86 -3.14 -11.42
C LEU A 52 6.46 -4.21 -12.46
N ALA A 53 6.49 -3.87 -13.75
CA ALA A 53 6.22 -4.81 -14.83
C ALA A 53 7.21 -5.99 -14.85
N THR A 54 8.50 -5.71 -14.63
CA THR A 54 9.53 -6.76 -14.56
C THR A 54 9.32 -7.70 -13.37
N ILE A 55 8.92 -7.15 -12.21
CA ILE A 55 8.60 -7.95 -11.03
C ILE A 55 7.37 -8.82 -11.30
N GLU A 56 6.31 -8.24 -11.88
CA GLU A 56 5.08 -8.97 -12.17
C GLU A 56 5.27 -10.11 -13.18
N VAL A 57 6.04 -9.88 -14.24
CA VAL A 57 6.37 -10.94 -15.21
C VAL A 57 7.10 -12.11 -14.53
N ARG A 58 8.01 -11.82 -13.60
CA ARG A 58 8.76 -12.84 -12.85
C ARG A 58 7.89 -13.60 -11.86
N ASP A 59 6.96 -12.92 -11.19
CA ASP A 59 6.09 -13.51 -10.16
C ASP A 59 4.92 -14.29 -10.77
N ASN A 60 4.26 -13.74 -11.79
CA ASN A 60 3.14 -14.39 -12.48
C ASN A 60 3.59 -15.37 -13.58
N GLY A 61 4.86 -15.41 -13.94
CA GLY A 61 5.42 -16.34 -14.93
C GLY A 61 4.96 -16.11 -16.38
N LYS A 62 4.41 -14.94 -16.71
CA LYS A 62 3.94 -14.63 -18.07
C LYS A 62 5.05 -14.09 -18.96
N LEU A 63 5.65 -14.98 -19.75
CA LEU A 63 5.92 -14.82 -21.18
C LEU A 63 5.68 -16.16 -21.89
#